data_AF-A0AAX0B8F7-F1
#
_entry.id   AF-A0AAX0B8F7-F1
#
_cell.length_a   1.000
_cell.length_b   1.000
_cell.length_c   1.000
_cell.angle_alpha   90.00
_cell.angle_beta   90.00
_cell.angle_gamma   90.00
#
_symmetry.space_group_name_H-M   'P 1'
#
loop_
_entity.id
_entity.type
_entity.pdbx_description
1 polymer ?
#
loop_
_entity_poly.entity_id
_entity_poly.type
_entity_poly.pdbx_seq_one_letter_code
_entity_poly.pdbx_strand_id
1 'polypeptide(L)'
;MAIGNGDMQVYVYKFDNTYIEITDLISSMKYSCGLDKISQQLDIKVPYGVYGTSLPAMFFDTGQKVEVYINSKCYYRGKIETVNMSADKENISITCFDYIRNLTKSKVVYNFAGISAYDAICTIFKDLEIPYSEGGILDGKNADYSRVIINHLIKNKSAYDACMMIATELHRNTGLFYYMFMDVGGNVNIMPCDYYWSRQTIQACSSPNLPNPDGTLISLNYKKDVSDLITKVAVYDSKGNPVDIEAGIPNEDSDEGGDE
;
A
#
# COMPACT_ATOMS: atom_id res chain seq x y z
N MET A 1 -7.44 3.07 -17.37
CA MET A 1 -8.86 3.41 -17.20
C MET A 1 -9.06 4.76 -17.88
N ALA A 2 -9.75 4.80 -19.02
CA ALA A 2 -10.20 6.06 -19.59
C ALA A 2 -11.28 6.60 -18.64
N ILE A 3 -11.10 7.82 -18.14
CA ILE A 3 -12.09 8.48 -17.27
C ILE A 3 -13.25 8.90 -18.18
N GLY A 4 -14.13 7.96 -18.51
CA GLY A 4 -15.31 8.20 -19.32
C GLY A 4 -16.46 8.71 -18.46
N ASN A 5 -16.95 9.90 -18.76
CA ASN A 5 -18.27 10.46 -18.40
C ASN A 5 -18.81 10.15 -17.00
N GLY A 6 -17.95 10.13 -15.98
CA GLY A 6 -18.36 10.16 -14.59
C GLY A 6 -18.02 11.52 -14.01
N ASP A 7 -18.93 12.10 -13.22
CA ASP A 7 -18.64 13.32 -12.46
C ASP A 7 -17.53 13.00 -11.47
N MET A 8 -16.30 13.34 -11.85
CA MET A 8 -15.14 13.28 -10.99
C MET A 8 -15.12 14.55 -10.15
N GLN A 9 -14.92 14.43 -8.85
CA GLN A 9 -14.80 15.57 -7.95
C GLN A 9 -13.55 15.41 -7.10
N VAL A 10 -12.78 16.48 -6.98
CA VAL A 10 -11.50 16.46 -6.27
C VAL A 10 -11.48 17.56 -5.23
N TYR A 11 -11.38 17.15 -3.97
CA TYR A 11 -11.41 18.03 -2.81
C TYR A 11 -10.06 18.04 -2.12
N VAL A 12 -9.57 19.25 -1.81
CA VAL A 12 -8.43 19.44 -0.91
C VAL A 12 -8.92 20.13 0.35
N TYR A 13 -8.70 19.47 1.49
CA TYR A 13 -9.12 19.94 2.80
C TYR A 13 -7.98 20.71 3.46
N LYS A 14 -8.33 21.89 3.98
CA LYS A 14 -7.49 22.64 4.91
C LYS A 14 -7.50 21.97 6.29
N PHE A 15 -6.58 22.38 7.14
CA PHE A 15 -6.43 21.83 8.49
C PHE A 15 -7.65 22.10 9.41
N ASP A 16 -8.47 23.09 9.10
CA ASP A 16 -9.72 23.40 9.79
C ASP A 16 -10.94 22.59 9.28
N ASN A 17 -10.70 21.59 8.43
CA ASN A 17 -11.70 20.77 7.73
C ASN A 17 -12.58 21.50 6.69
N THR A 18 -12.34 22.79 6.42
CA THR A 18 -12.89 23.41 5.22
C THR A 18 -12.21 22.84 3.98
N TYR A 19 -12.87 22.84 2.83
CA TYR A 19 -12.32 22.29 1.60
C TYR A 19 -12.45 23.25 0.43
N ILE A 20 -11.57 23.07 -0.55
CA ILE A 20 -11.69 23.63 -1.89
C ILE A 20 -11.91 22.50 -2.88
N GLU A 21 -12.81 22.69 -3.83
CA GLU A 21 -12.94 21.82 -4.99
C GLU A 21 -11.99 22.31 -6.09
N ILE A 22 -11.14 21.42 -6.60
CA ILE A 22 -10.13 21.76 -7.61
C ILE A 22 -10.35 21.05 -8.95
N THR A 23 -11.45 20.33 -9.10
CA THR A 23 -11.78 19.46 -10.24
C THR A 23 -11.46 20.12 -11.59
N ASP A 24 -12.00 21.31 -11.83
CA ASP A 24 -11.87 22.03 -13.12
C ASP A 24 -10.49 22.63 -13.36
N LEU A 25 -9.61 22.61 -12.35
CA LEU A 25 -8.26 23.16 -12.41
C LEU A 25 -7.23 22.04 -12.64
N ILE A 26 -7.63 20.78 -12.71
CA ILE A 26 -6.67 19.68 -12.88
C ILE A 26 -6.28 19.55 -14.34
N SER A 27 -5.00 19.82 -14.62
CA SER A 27 -4.40 19.63 -15.94
C SER A 27 -3.89 18.20 -16.16
N SER A 28 -3.50 17.51 -15.08
CA SER A 28 -3.16 16.09 -15.14
C SER A 28 -3.37 15.43 -13.79
N MET A 29 -3.87 14.19 -13.79
CA MET A 29 -3.96 13.34 -12.62
C MET A 29 -3.41 11.96 -12.95
N LYS A 30 -2.59 11.41 -12.05
CA LYS A 30 -2.07 10.04 -12.15
C LYS A 30 -2.28 9.32 -10.83
N TYR A 31 -3.08 8.28 -10.85
CA TYR A 31 -3.24 7.35 -9.74
C TYR A 31 -2.36 6.11 -9.99
N SER A 32 -1.61 5.70 -8.97
CA SER A 32 -0.74 4.52 -9.02
C SER A 32 -0.89 3.70 -7.75
N CYS A 33 -1.06 2.39 -7.88
CA CYS A 33 -0.96 1.42 -6.80
C CYS A 33 -0.29 0.14 -7.32
N GLY A 34 0.32 -0.65 -6.44
CA GLY A 34 0.96 -1.89 -6.82
C GLY A 34 1.17 -2.81 -5.62
N LEU A 35 1.49 -4.07 -5.88
CA LEU A 35 1.85 -5.02 -4.82
C LEU A 35 3.24 -4.72 -4.24
N ASP A 36 4.14 -4.16 -5.05
CA ASP A 36 5.47 -3.68 -4.67
C ASP A 36 5.43 -2.29 -3.99
N LYS A 37 4.38 -1.51 -4.28
CA LYS A 37 4.12 -0.18 -3.72
C LYS A 37 2.74 -0.16 -3.07
N ILE A 38 2.72 -0.65 -1.84
CA ILE A 38 1.48 -0.91 -1.10
C ILE A 38 0.65 0.35 -0.82
N SER A 39 1.29 1.51 -0.67
CA SER A 39 0.59 2.79 -0.55
C SER A 39 0.14 3.29 -1.91
N GLN A 40 -1.15 3.62 -2.04
CA GLN A 40 -1.68 4.31 -3.20
C GLN A 40 -1.05 5.70 -3.31
N GLN A 41 -0.66 6.08 -4.52
CA GLN A 41 -0.09 7.39 -4.85
C GLN A 41 -1.01 8.11 -5.82
N LEU A 42 -1.25 9.40 -5.55
CA LEU A 42 -1.98 10.29 -6.43
C LEU A 42 -1.12 11.53 -6.74
N ASP A 43 -0.72 11.67 -8.00
CA ASP A 43 -0.05 12.87 -8.49
C ASP A 43 -1.05 13.77 -9.22
N ILE A 44 -1.16 15.02 -8.80
CA ILE A 44 -2.06 16.03 -9.40
C ILE A 44 -1.21 17.22 -9.85
N LYS A 45 -1.55 17.78 -11.02
CA LYS A 45 -1.00 19.04 -11.50
C LYS A 45 -2.11 20.03 -11.77
N VAL A 46 -1.96 21.24 -11.24
CA VAL A 46 -2.87 22.37 -11.46
C VAL A 46 -2.11 23.56 -12.04
N PRO A 47 -2.69 24.33 -12.96
CA PRO A 47 -2.08 25.56 -13.44
C PRO A 47 -2.06 26.59 -12.32
N TYR A 48 -1.04 27.43 -12.31
CA TYR A 48 -0.84 28.46 -11.30
C TYR A 48 -0.23 29.70 -11.95
N GLY A 49 -0.98 30.79 -11.96
CA GLY A 49 -0.51 32.07 -12.51
C GLY A 49 0.47 32.74 -11.55
N VAL A 50 1.72 32.89 -11.96
CA VAL A 50 2.73 33.61 -11.15
C VAL A 50 2.62 35.11 -11.39
N TYR A 51 2.35 35.49 -12.65
CA TYR A 51 2.30 36.89 -13.07
C TYR A 51 0.90 37.36 -13.47
N GLY A 52 -0.07 36.44 -13.58
CA GLY A 52 -1.44 36.71 -14.01
C GLY A 52 -2.46 36.43 -12.92
N THR A 53 -3.52 37.24 -12.84
CA THR A 53 -4.63 37.10 -11.88
C THR A 53 -5.83 36.33 -12.44
N SER A 54 -5.70 35.76 -13.64
CA SER A 54 -6.78 35.03 -14.32
C SER A 54 -7.07 33.66 -13.71
N LEU A 55 -6.16 33.13 -12.88
CA LEU A 55 -6.33 31.87 -12.16
C LEU A 55 -6.57 32.14 -10.67
N PRO A 56 -7.39 31.31 -10.00
CA PRO A 56 -7.59 31.45 -8.56
C PRO A 56 -6.28 31.23 -7.80
N ALA A 57 -6.03 32.07 -6.80
CA ALA A 57 -4.93 31.87 -5.88
C ALA A 57 -5.23 30.66 -4.99
N MET A 58 -4.52 29.55 -5.20
CA MET A 58 -4.63 28.34 -4.41
C MET A 58 -3.35 28.11 -3.62
N PHE A 59 -3.50 27.66 -2.38
CA PHE A 59 -2.39 27.29 -1.52
C PHE A 59 -2.54 25.83 -1.09
N PHE A 60 -1.51 25.05 -1.39
CA PHE A 60 -1.40 23.65 -0.99
C PHE A 60 -0.25 23.50 -0.01
N ASP A 61 -0.44 22.67 0.99
CA ASP A 61 0.58 22.36 1.98
C ASP A 61 0.64 20.87 2.27
N THR A 62 1.81 20.40 2.70
CA THR A 62 2.00 19.03 3.14
C THR A 62 1.10 18.70 4.33
N GLY A 63 0.63 17.46 4.41
CA GLY A 63 -0.30 16.99 5.44
C GLY A 63 -1.77 17.33 5.19
N GLN A 64 -2.10 18.24 4.26
CA GLN A 64 -3.49 18.47 3.85
C GLN A 64 -4.11 17.21 3.26
N LYS A 65 -5.39 16.98 3.58
CA LYS A 65 -6.12 15.79 3.10
C LYS A 65 -6.65 16.03 1.69
N VAL A 66 -6.53 15.02 0.84
CA VAL A 66 -7.05 15.01 -0.54
C VAL A 66 -8.03 13.85 -0.68
N GLU A 67 -9.19 14.12 -1.28
CA GLU A 67 -10.19 13.11 -1.59
C GLU A 67 -10.62 13.20 -3.06
N VAL A 68 -10.73 12.05 -3.71
CA VAL A 68 -11.23 11.95 -5.09
C VAL A 68 -12.49 11.11 -5.10
N TYR A 69 -13.54 11.65 -5.69
CA TYR A 69 -14.81 10.99 -5.90
C TYR A 69 -15.06 10.80 -7.40
N ILE A 70 -15.65 9.68 -7.78
CA ILE A 70 -16.18 9.46 -9.14
C ILE A 70 -17.58 8.90 -8.98
N ASN A 71 -18.58 9.56 -9.57
CA ASN A 71 -20.00 9.19 -9.43
C ASN A 71 -20.42 9.05 -7.96
N SER A 72 -20.03 10.04 -7.14
CA SER A 72 -20.28 10.12 -5.69
C SER A 72 -19.69 8.99 -4.84
N LYS A 73 -18.83 8.13 -5.40
CA LYS A 73 -18.07 7.12 -4.66
C LYS A 73 -16.66 7.62 -4.40
N CYS A 74 -16.17 7.48 -3.17
CA CYS A 74 -14.77 7.78 -2.85
C CYS A 74 -13.85 6.76 -3.52
N TYR A 75 -12.92 7.23 -4.34
CA TYR A 75 -11.90 6.43 -5.02
C TYR A 75 -10.53 6.55 -4.38
N TYR A 76 -10.25 7.68 -3.73
CA TYR A 76 -8.96 7.93 -3.09
C TYR A 76 -9.13 8.86 -1.90
N ARG A 77 -8.38 8.57 -0.83
CA ARG A 77 -8.21 9.43 0.33
C ARG A 77 -6.75 9.38 0.78
N GLY A 78 -6.13 10.53 0.95
CA GLY A 78 -4.74 10.57 1.36
C GLY A 78 -4.31 11.94 1.83
N LYS A 79 -3.01 12.11 2.03
CA LYS A 79 -2.38 13.38 2.43
C LYS A 79 -1.36 13.82 1.39
N ILE A 80 -1.26 15.12 1.20
CA ILE A 80 -0.19 15.73 0.39
C ILE A 80 1.14 15.46 1.10
N GLU A 81 2.07 14.79 0.43
CA GLU A 81 3.44 14.56 0.93
C GLU A 81 4.44 15.52 0.29
N THR A 82 4.18 15.99 -0.92
CA THR A 82 5.07 16.93 -1.61
C THR A 82 4.26 17.95 -2.40
N VAL A 83 4.67 19.21 -2.33
CA VAL A 83 4.18 20.32 -3.16
C VAL A 83 5.37 20.90 -3.90
N ASN A 84 5.29 20.95 -5.23
CA ASN A 84 6.31 21.54 -6.09
C ASN A 84 5.67 22.64 -6.95
N MET A 85 6.15 23.87 -6.81
CA MET A 85 5.74 25.00 -7.63
C MET A 85 6.79 25.27 -8.70
N SER A 86 6.37 25.36 -9.96
CA SER A 86 7.23 25.62 -11.12
C SER A 86 6.80 26.94 -11.74
N ALA A 87 7.58 28.01 -11.52
CA ALA A 87 7.22 29.34 -12.02
C ALA A 87 7.37 29.47 -13.54
N ASP A 88 8.40 28.83 -14.09
CA ASP A 88 8.67 28.73 -15.53
C ASP A 88 7.57 28.01 -16.31
N LYS A 89 6.92 27.03 -15.67
CA LYS A 89 5.85 26.22 -16.24
C LYS A 89 4.46 26.61 -15.73
N GLU A 90 4.38 27.66 -14.92
CA GLU A 90 3.15 28.19 -14.30
C GLU A 90 2.22 27.08 -13.78
N ASN A 91 2.76 26.16 -12.97
CA ASN A 91 1.96 25.09 -12.36
C ASN A 91 2.43 24.71 -10.97
N ILE A 92 1.52 24.10 -10.22
CA ILE A 92 1.79 23.41 -8.97
C ILE A 92 1.55 21.92 -9.20
N SER A 93 2.52 21.09 -8.81
CA SER A 93 2.40 19.64 -8.78
C SER A 93 2.36 19.18 -7.33
N ILE A 94 1.33 18.41 -6.96
CA ILE A 94 1.20 17.79 -5.64
C ILE A 94 1.28 16.27 -5.77
N THR A 95 2.06 15.65 -4.90
CA THR A 95 2.11 14.20 -4.75
C THR A 95 1.49 13.84 -3.41
N CYS A 96 0.49 12.98 -3.46
CA CYS A 96 -0.25 12.52 -2.31
C CYS A 96 -0.06 11.02 -2.13
N PHE A 97 -0.09 10.55 -0.89
CA PHE A 97 -0.18 9.14 -0.57
C PHE A 97 -1.33 8.85 0.40
N ASP A 98 -1.86 7.63 0.36
CA ASP A 98 -2.85 7.14 1.32
C ASP A 98 -2.28 6.97 2.74
N TYR A 99 -3.11 6.51 3.68
CA TYR A 99 -2.69 6.31 5.06
C TYR A 99 -1.78 5.09 5.28
N ILE A 100 -1.69 4.15 4.33
CA ILE A 100 -0.71 3.05 4.39
C ILE A 100 0.71 3.63 4.34
N ARG A 101 0.90 4.77 3.68
CA ARG A 101 2.19 5.48 3.66
C ARG A 101 2.78 5.68 5.05
N ASN A 102 1.94 6.06 6.03
CA ASN A 102 2.38 6.25 7.41
C ASN A 102 2.94 4.96 8.00
N LEU A 103 2.30 3.82 7.73
CA LEU A 103 2.78 2.51 8.20
C LEU A 103 4.13 2.13 7.58
N THR A 104 4.36 2.48 6.31
CA THR A 104 5.65 2.21 5.63
C THR A 104 6.79 3.11 6.13
N LYS A 105 6.47 4.27 6.71
CA LYS A 105 7.46 5.26 7.17
C LYS A 105 7.73 5.20 8.67
N SER A 106 6.73 4.88 9.47
CA SER A 106 6.85 4.79 10.92
C SER A 106 7.57 3.51 11.32
N LYS A 107 8.65 3.64 12.09
CA LYS A 107 9.35 2.49 12.69
C LYS A 107 8.80 2.20 14.07
N VAL A 108 8.63 0.93 14.38
CA VAL A 108 8.03 0.48 15.64
C VAL A 108 8.87 -0.58 16.35
N VAL A 109 8.63 -0.69 17.65
CA VAL A 109 9.23 -1.70 18.52
C VAL A 109 8.11 -2.27 19.40
N TYR A 110 7.91 -3.59 19.33
CA TYR A 110 6.91 -4.29 20.12
C TYR A 110 7.47 -5.61 20.63
N ASN A 111 7.00 -6.04 21.80
CA ASN A 111 7.22 -7.37 22.33
C ASN A 111 5.85 -7.98 22.63
N PHE A 112 5.24 -8.56 21.60
CA PHE A 112 3.94 -9.21 21.71
C PHE A 112 4.14 -10.59 22.35
N ALA A 113 3.47 -10.85 23.47
CA ALA A 113 3.53 -12.14 24.16
C ALA A 113 2.12 -12.57 24.56
N GLY A 114 1.69 -13.74 24.09
CA GLY A 114 0.39 -14.31 24.42
C GLY A 114 -0.81 -13.47 23.97
N ILE A 115 -0.67 -12.70 22.89
CA ILE A 115 -1.72 -11.81 22.35
C ILE A 115 -2.29 -12.39 21.05
N SER A 116 -3.56 -12.10 20.76
CA SER A 116 -4.13 -12.48 19.47
C SER A 116 -3.50 -11.68 18.33
N ALA A 117 -3.38 -12.27 17.14
CA ALA A 117 -2.86 -11.57 15.96
C ALA A 117 -3.70 -10.33 15.61
N TYR A 118 -5.03 -10.42 15.77
CA TYR A 118 -5.93 -9.28 15.60
C TYR A 118 -5.60 -8.14 16.56
N ASP A 119 -5.49 -8.44 17.86
CA ASP A 119 -5.22 -7.40 18.86
C ASP A 119 -3.84 -6.79 18.68
N ALA A 120 -2.83 -7.59 18.30
CA ALA A 120 -1.49 -7.10 18.00
C ALA A 120 -1.47 -6.08 16.84
N ILE A 121 -2.14 -6.39 15.73
CA ILE A 121 -2.25 -5.46 14.59
C ILE A 121 -3.05 -4.21 14.99
N CYS A 122 -4.17 -4.38 15.69
CA CYS A 122 -4.96 -3.26 16.19
C CYS A 122 -4.16 -2.35 17.13
N THR A 123 -3.27 -2.89 17.97
CA THR A 123 -2.38 -2.09 18.81
C THR A 123 -1.46 -1.22 17.95
N ILE A 124 -0.81 -1.79 16.92
CA ILE A 124 0.04 -1.02 16.00
C ILE A 124 -0.74 0.13 15.36
N PHE A 125 -1.96 -0.15 14.91
CA PHE A 125 -2.79 0.84 14.22
C PHE A 125 -3.27 1.94 15.15
N LYS A 126 -3.69 1.61 16.38
CA LYS A 126 -4.10 2.57 17.40
C LYS A 126 -2.96 3.48 17.83
N ASP A 127 -1.79 2.91 18.09
CA ASP A 127 -0.61 3.68 18.54
C ASP A 127 -0.15 4.71 17.49
N LEU A 128 -0.39 4.41 16.21
CA LEU A 128 -0.04 5.27 15.08
C LEU A 128 -1.23 6.10 14.57
N GLU A 129 -2.37 6.07 15.26
CA GLU A 129 -3.61 6.77 14.90
C GLU A 129 -4.04 6.50 13.44
N ILE A 130 -3.82 5.28 12.97
CA ILE A 130 -4.21 4.86 11.63
C ILE A 130 -5.70 4.52 11.65
N PRO A 131 -6.53 5.13 10.78
CA PRO A 131 -7.93 4.75 10.67
C PRO A 131 -8.05 3.32 10.14
N TYR A 132 -8.88 2.50 10.77
CA TYR A 132 -9.13 1.12 10.35
C TYR A 132 -10.56 0.70 10.68
N SER A 133 -11.04 -0.34 9.99
CA SER A 133 -12.34 -0.95 10.27
C SER A 133 -12.13 -2.25 11.05
N GLU A 134 -12.92 -2.51 12.09
CA GLU A 134 -12.76 -3.73 12.90
C GLU A 134 -12.89 -4.99 12.05
N GLY A 135 -13.86 -5.03 11.13
CA GLY A 135 -14.03 -6.15 10.19
C GLY A 135 -12.95 -6.22 9.10
N GLY A 136 -12.20 -5.14 8.88
CA GLY A 136 -11.12 -5.10 7.89
C GLY A 136 -9.76 -5.53 8.43
N ILE A 137 -9.66 -5.84 9.73
CA ILE A 137 -8.47 -6.47 10.31
C ILE A 137 -8.74 -7.96 10.45
N LEU A 138 -8.11 -8.76 9.59
CA LEU A 138 -8.20 -10.21 9.58
C LEU A 138 -9.65 -10.72 9.59
N ASP A 139 -10.57 -10.06 8.87
CA ASP A 139 -12.00 -10.41 8.81
C ASP A 139 -12.72 -10.32 10.17
N GLY A 140 -12.18 -9.49 11.07
CA GLY A 140 -12.75 -9.18 12.37
C GLY A 140 -12.23 -10.04 13.51
N LYS A 141 -12.41 -9.52 14.73
CA LYS A 141 -11.93 -10.13 15.98
C LYS A 141 -12.36 -11.59 16.18
N ASN A 142 -13.54 -11.94 15.67
CA ASN A 142 -14.13 -13.26 15.85
C ASN A 142 -13.82 -14.22 14.70
N ALA A 143 -13.06 -13.84 13.67
CA ALA A 143 -12.60 -14.80 12.67
C ALA A 143 -11.67 -15.84 13.33
N ASP A 144 -11.60 -17.06 12.76
CA ASP A 144 -10.84 -18.15 13.37
C ASP A 144 -9.33 -17.86 13.39
N TYR A 145 -8.81 -17.25 12.33
CA TYR A 145 -7.40 -16.85 12.21
C TYR A 145 -7.05 -15.57 12.99
N SER A 146 -8.03 -14.71 13.28
CA SER A 146 -7.84 -13.52 14.13
C SER A 146 -7.48 -13.86 15.57
N ARG A 147 -7.94 -15.02 16.04
CA ARG A 147 -7.78 -15.49 17.42
C ARG A 147 -6.50 -16.28 17.67
N VAL A 148 -5.69 -16.50 16.63
CA VAL A 148 -4.38 -17.15 16.76
C VAL A 148 -3.51 -16.33 17.71
N ILE A 149 -3.00 -17.00 18.75
CA ILE A 149 -2.12 -16.39 19.73
C ILE A 149 -0.70 -16.40 19.20
N ILE A 150 -0.06 -15.23 19.21
CA ILE A 150 1.28 -15.03 18.70
C ILE A 150 2.25 -14.60 19.81
N ASN A 151 3.52 -14.92 19.60
CA ASN A 151 4.63 -14.40 20.39
C ASN A 151 5.66 -13.81 19.43
N HIS A 152 5.71 -12.48 19.33
CA HIS A 152 6.50 -11.83 18.32
C HIS A 152 7.26 -10.63 18.87
N LEU A 153 8.59 -10.70 18.77
CA LEU A 153 9.49 -9.57 19.03
C LEU A 153 9.73 -8.80 17.73
N ILE A 154 9.36 -7.52 17.72
CA ILE A 154 9.51 -6.61 16.59
C ILE A 154 10.48 -5.51 17.00
N LYS A 155 11.59 -5.39 16.28
CA LYS A 155 12.65 -4.40 16.58
C LYS A 155 12.99 -3.59 15.33
N ASN A 156 12.73 -2.29 15.40
CA ASN A 156 13.16 -1.30 14.40
C ASN A 156 12.71 -1.65 12.97
N LYS A 157 11.49 -2.16 12.85
CA LYS A 157 10.83 -2.47 11.57
C LYS A 157 9.81 -1.39 11.26
N SER A 158 9.47 -1.20 9.98
CA SER A 158 8.32 -0.35 9.66
C SER A 158 7.06 -0.97 10.26
N ALA A 159 6.06 -0.16 10.59
CA ALA A 159 4.79 -0.66 11.10
C ALA A 159 4.08 -1.56 10.07
N TYR A 160 4.28 -1.29 8.78
CA TYR A 160 3.87 -2.18 7.71
C TYR A 160 4.55 -3.54 7.81
N ASP A 161 5.88 -3.58 7.89
CA ASP A 161 6.63 -4.83 8.04
C ASP A 161 6.23 -5.58 9.31
N ALA A 162 6.01 -4.86 10.41
CA ALA A 162 5.53 -5.43 11.67
C ALA A 162 4.19 -6.16 11.49
N CYS A 163 3.24 -5.56 10.80
CA CYS A 163 1.96 -6.20 10.48
C CYS A 163 2.13 -7.40 9.55
N MET A 164 2.99 -7.29 8.53
CA MET A 164 3.25 -8.38 7.59
C MET A 164 4.02 -9.55 8.21
N MET A 165 4.87 -9.31 9.21
CA MET A 165 5.53 -10.35 10.00
C MET A 165 4.50 -11.18 10.77
N ILE A 166 3.54 -10.51 11.43
CA ILE A 166 2.41 -11.18 12.08
C ILE A 166 1.59 -11.97 11.06
N ALA A 167 1.28 -11.39 9.91
CA ALA A 167 0.54 -12.07 8.86
C ALA A 167 1.31 -13.28 8.27
N THR A 168 2.64 -13.22 8.25
CA THR A 168 3.49 -14.34 7.82
C THR A 168 3.43 -15.49 8.82
N GLU A 169 3.37 -15.20 10.13
CA GLU A 169 3.14 -16.21 11.17
C GLU A 169 1.76 -16.87 11.00
N LEU A 170 0.72 -16.07 10.71
CA LEU A 170 -0.61 -16.59 10.39
C LEU A 170 -0.58 -17.49 9.14
N HIS A 171 0.08 -17.06 8.07
CA HIS A 171 0.22 -17.85 6.85
C HIS A 171 0.85 -19.23 7.11
N ARG A 172 1.86 -19.31 7.97
CA ARG A 172 2.49 -20.60 8.34
C ARG A 172 1.51 -21.55 9.02
N ASN A 173 0.53 -21.01 9.75
CA ASN A 173 -0.47 -21.80 10.48
C ASN A 173 -1.70 -22.13 9.63
N THR A 174 -2.09 -21.25 8.70
CA THR A 174 -3.37 -21.35 7.97
C THR A 174 -3.23 -21.64 6.48
N GLY A 175 -2.06 -21.39 5.89
CA GLY A 175 -1.82 -21.44 4.45
C GLY A 175 -2.37 -20.23 3.68
N LEU A 176 -3.02 -19.27 4.34
CA LEU A 176 -3.62 -18.11 3.69
C LEU A 176 -2.58 -17.00 3.49
N PHE A 177 -2.57 -16.38 2.31
CA PHE A 177 -1.82 -15.15 2.08
C PHE A 177 -2.65 -13.96 2.53
N TYR A 178 -2.00 -12.88 2.98
CA TYR A 178 -2.66 -11.67 3.43
C TYR A 178 -2.13 -10.46 2.66
N TYR A 179 -2.97 -9.44 2.47
CA TYR A 179 -2.59 -8.18 1.85
C TYR A 179 -3.20 -7.00 2.61
N MET A 180 -2.50 -5.87 2.57
CA MET A 180 -2.94 -4.61 3.15
C MET A 180 -3.50 -3.70 2.05
N PHE A 181 -4.60 -3.01 2.33
CA PHE A 181 -5.19 -2.06 1.40
C PHE A 181 -6.00 -1.01 2.17
N MET A 182 -6.29 0.11 1.53
CA MET A 182 -7.20 1.11 2.06
C MET A 182 -8.55 0.97 1.38
N ASP A 183 -9.63 0.89 2.16
CA ASP A 183 -10.98 0.87 1.62
C ASP A 183 -11.49 2.26 1.22
N VAL A 184 -12.68 2.28 0.60
CA VAL A 184 -13.37 3.50 0.18
C VAL A 184 -13.74 4.43 1.34
N GLY A 185 -13.82 3.90 2.57
CA GLY A 185 -14.03 4.67 3.80
C GLY A 185 -12.75 5.33 4.30
N GLY A 186 -11.60 5.09 3.66
CA GLY A 186 -10.31 5.59 4.11
C GLY A 186 -9.73 4.80 5.28
N ASN A 187 -10.24 3.61 5.55
CA ASN A 187 -9.72 2.73 6.58
C ASN A 187 -8.65 1.82 5.98
N VAL A 188 -7.52 1.71 6.66
CA VAL A 188 -6.49 0.72 6.35
C VAL A 188 -6.94 -0.63 6.89
N ASN A 189 -6.87 -1.65 6.04
CA ASN A 189 -7.35 -3.00 6.30
C ASN A 189 -6.25 -4.01 5.93
N ILE A 190 -6.25 -5.16 6.58
CA ILE A 190 -5.43 -6.33 6.27
C ILE A 190 -6.30 -7.56 6.21
N MET A 191 -6.38 -8.22 5.06
CA MET A 191 -7.31 -9.33 4.84
C MET A 191 -6.64 -10.49 4.09
N PRO A 192 -7.20 -11.72 4.18
CA PRO A 192 -6.78 -12.82 3.33
C PRO A 192 -6.95 -12.49 1.85
N CYS A 193 -5.93 -12.83 1.05
CA CYS A 193 -6.00 -12.85 -0.41
C CYS A 193 -7.15 -13.77 -0.85
N ASP A 194 -7.83 -13.38 -1.93
CA ASP A 194 -9.01 -14.03 -2.54
C ASP A 194 -10.40 -13.53 -2.09
N TYR A 195 -10.49 -12.70 -1.03
CA TYR A 195 -11.82 -12.24 -0.59
C TYR A 195 -12.41 -11.06 -1.42
N TYR A 196 -11.59 -10.16 -1.98
CA TYR A 196 -12.10 -8.84 -2.40
C TYR A 196 -11.86 -8.40 -3.86
N TRP A 197 -11.02 -9.08 -4.67
CA TRP A 197 -10.61 -8.52 -5.98
C TRP A 197 -10.60 -9.47 -7.20
N SER A 198 -11.07 -10.72 -7.10
CA SER A 198 -11.00 -11.68 -8.21
C SER A 198 -12.04 -11.48 -9.34
N ARG A 199 -12.86 -10.41 -9.31
CA ARG A 199 -14.00 -10.25 -10.24
C ARG A 199 -13.74 -9.38 -11.49
N GLN A 200 -12.52 -8.87 -11.70
CA GLN A 200 -12.19 -8.17 -12.94
C GLN A 200 -11.55 -9.14 -13.94
N THR A 201 -12.37 -9.68 -14.85
CA THR A 201 -11.85 -10.51 -15.95
C THR A 201 -11.30 -9.59 -17.03
N ILE A 202 -9.98 -9.61 -17.22
CA ILE A 202 -9.35 -8.97 -18.38
C ILE A 202 -9.74 -9.78 -19.61
N GLN A 203 -10.47 -9.16 -20.54
CA GLN A 203 -10.92 -9.82 -21.76
C GLN A 203 -10.31 -9.12 -22.97
N ALA A 204 -9.55 -9.87 -23.78
CA ALA A 204 -9.11 -9.41 -25.08
C ALA A 204 -10.31 -9.27 -26.02
N CYS A 205 -10.25 -8.31 -26.95
CA CYS A 205 -11.23 -8.21 -28.02
C CYS A 205 -11.21 -9.52 -28.83
N SER A 206 -12.37 -10.09 -29.16
CA SER A 206 -12.47 -11.35 -29.88
C SER A 206 -11.92 -11.23 -31.32
N SER A 207 -11.97 -10.03 -31.90
CA SER A 207 -11.32 -9.71 -33.17
C SER A 207 -10.91 -8.23 -33.22
N PRO A 208 -9.72 -7.89 -33.73
CA PRO A 208 -9.23 -6.50 -33.81
C PRO A 208 -10.05 -5.60 -34.74
N ASN A 209 -10.87 -6.18 -35.62
CA ASN A 209 -11.62 -5.46 -36.65
C ASN A 209 -13.11 -5.32 -36.33
N LEU A 210 -13.54 -5.59 -35.09
CA LEU A 210 -14.93 -5.40 -34.72
C LEU A 210 -15.30 -3.90 -34.78
N PRO A 211 -16.41 -3.53 -35.43
CA PRO A 211 -16.91 -2.16 -35.41
C PRO A 211 -17.16 -1.66 -33.97
N ASN A 212 -17.57 -2.58 -33.09
CA ASN A 212 -17.73 -2.36 -31.66
C ASN A 212 -16.89 -3.41 -30.92
N PRO A 213 -15.70 -3.06 -30.40
CA PRO A 213 -14.86 -3.98 -29.63
C PRO A 213 -15.61 -4.58 -28.45
N ASP A 214 -15.51 -5.89 -28.26
CA ASP A 214 -16.20 -6.67 -27.23
C ASP A 214 -15.28 -7.08 -26.06
N GLY A 215 -14.06 -6.56 -26.03
CA GLY A 215 -13.07 -6.75 -24.97
C GLY A 215 -12.82 -5.49 -24.15
N THR A 216 -12.23 -5.68 -22.96
CA THR A 216 -11.85 -4.60 -22.02
C THR A 216 -10.36 -4.24 -22.10
N LEU A 217 -9.55 -5.05 -22.78
CA LEU A 217 -8.11 -4.84 -22.94
C LEU A 217 -7.81 -3.86 -24.08
N ILE A 218 -7.19 -2.72 -23.74
CA ILE A 218 -6.73 -1.71 -24.71
C ILE A 218 -5.35 -2.08 -25.26
N SER A 219 -4.44 -2.52 -24.39
CA SER A 219 -3.07 -2.89 -24.76
C SER A 219 -2.46 -3.80 -23.69
N LEU A 220 -1.61 -4.75 -24.09
CA LEU A 220 -0.84 -5.61 -23.20
C LEU A 220 0.65 -5.47 -23.52
N ASN A 221 1.46 -5.25 -22.49
CA ASN A 221 2.91 -5.38 -22.57
C ASN A 221 3.33 -6.57 -21.70
N TYR A 222 4.14 -7.47 -22.25
CA TYR A 222 4.64 -8.65 -21.55
C TYR A 222 6.16 -8.71 -21.68
N LYS A 223 6.85 -8.78 -20.53
CA LYS A 223 8.30 -8.92 -20.43
C LYS A 223 8.63 -10.18 -19.63
N LYS A 224 9.52 -11.03 -20.17
CA LYS A 224 10.24 -12.05 -19.40
C LYS A 224 11.65 -11.54 -19.14
N ASP A 225 12.10 -11.64 -17.90
CA ASP A 225 13.41 -11.18 -17.46
C ASP A 225 14.01 -12.24 -16.52
N VAL A 226 15.29 -12.58 -16.73
CA VAL A 226 16.03 -13.55 -15.90
C VAL A 226 17.13 -12.87 -15.09
N SER A 227 17.22 -11.55 -15.13
CA SER A 227 18.31 -10.77 -14.53
C SER A 227 18.45 -11.01 -13.02
N ASP A 228 17.34 -11.32 -12.33
CA ASP A 228 17.31 -11.56 -10.88
C ASP A 228 17.19 -13.05 -10.51
N LEU A 229 17.56 -13.97 -11.40
CA LEU A 229 17.52 -15.41 -11.10
C LEU A 229 18.59 -15.79 -10.06
N ILE A 230 18.15 -16.12 -8.85
CA ILE A 230 19.00 -16.67 -7.80
C ILE A 230 19.00 -18.20 -7.91
N THR A 231 20.16 -18.80 -8.23
CA THR A 231 20.30 -20.26 -8.36
C THR A 231 20.66 -20.96 -7.05
N LYS A 232 21.21 -20.21 -6.09
CA LYS A 232 21.61 -20.73 -4.78
C LYS A 232 21.49 -19.64 -3.71
N VAL A 233 20.90 -20.00 -2.57
CA VAL A 233 20.90 -19.21 -1.35
C VAL A 233 21.68 -19.98 -0.29
N ALA A 234 22.60 -19.33 0.40
CA ALA A 234 23.33 -19.87 1.54
C ALA A 234 23.22 -18.89 2.70
N VAL A 235 22.79 -19.37 3.86
CA VAL A 235 22.63 -18.57 5.08
C VAL A 235 23.82 -18.85 5.99
N TYR A 236 24.40 -17.79 6.54
CA TYR A 236 25.52 -17.88 7.46
C TYR A 236 25.18 -17.13 8.75
N ASP A 237 25.69 -17.61 9.88
CA ASP A 237 25.59 -16.92 11.16
C ASP A 237 26.53 -15.69 11.20
N SER A 238 26.53 -14.96 12.33
CA SER A 238 27.39 -13.78 12.51
C SER A 238 28.90 -14.09 12.57
N LYS A 239 29.27 -15.37 12.60
CA LYS A 239 30.65 -15.87 12.63
C LYS A 239 31.08 -16.48 11.29
N GLY A 240 30.17 -16.60 10.32
CA GLY A 240 30.42 -17.16 8.99
C GLY A 240 30.17 -18.67 8.87
N ASN A 241 29.53 -19.30 9.86
CA ASN A 241 29.17 -20.72 9.79
C ASN A 241 27.86 -20.90 9.02
N PRO A 242 27.73 -21.95 8.18
CA PRO A 242 26.49 -22.22 7.47
C PRO A 242 25.36 -22.57 8.45
N VAL A 243 24.18 -22.01 8.21
CA VAL A 243 22.95 -22.28 8.96
C VAL A 243 22.05 -23.13 8.08
N ASP A 244 21.54 -24.22 8.63
CA ASP A 244 20.51 -25.02 7.95
C ASP A 244 19.18 -24.25 7.93
N ILE A 245 18.65 -24.05 6.73
CA ILE A 245 17.42 -23.30 6.48
C ILE A 245 16.19 -24.04 7.02
N GLU A 246 16.22 -25.38 7.10
CA GLU A 246 15.09 -26.18 7.60
C GLU A 246 15.05 -26.24 9.13
N ALA A 247 16.21 -26.25 9.81
CA ALA A 247 16.29 -26.33 11.26
C ALA A 247 16.32 -24.94 11.94
N GLY A 248 16.89 -23.91 11.29
CA GLY A 248 17.12 -22.61 11.92
C GLY A 248 18.18 -22.64 13.04
N ILE A 249 18.98 -23.71 13.08
CA ILE A 249 20.05 -23.97 14.04
C ILE A 249 21.37 -24.00 13.23
N PRO A 250 22.49 -23.48 13.76
CA PRO A 250 23.79 -23.71 13.15
C PRO A 250 24.01 -25.21 12.94
N ASN A 251 24.55 -25.62 11.79
CA ASN A 251 25.00 -27.00 11.61
C ASN A 251 26.20 -27.22 12.54
N GLU A 252 25.94 -27.81 13.71
CA GLU A 252 26.98 -28.42 14.53
C GLU A 252 27.29 -29.80 13.92
N ASP A 253 28.24 -29.86 12.99
CA ASP A 253 29.03 -31.04 12.60
C ASP A 253 30.15 -30.51 11.69
N SER A 254 31.46 -30.66 11.93
CA SER A 254 32.22 -31.60 12.75
C SER A 254 33.59 -30.96 13.06
N ASP A 255 33.89 -30.71 14.33
CA ASP A 255 35.27 -30.58 14.80
C ASP A 255 35.71 -32.00 15.21
N GLU A 256 36.04 -32.83 14.20
CA GLU A 256 36.83 -34.03 14.47
C GLU A 256 38.26 -33.59 14.77
N GLY A 257 38.49 -33.25 16.02
CA GLY A 257 39.80 -33.40 16.63
C GLY A 257 40.15 -34.88 16.64
N GLY A 258 41.06 -35.27 15.74
CA GLY A 258 41.79 -36.52 15.81
C GLY A 258 43.26 -36.21 16.05
N ASP A 259 43.72 -36.46 17.27
CA ASP A 259 45.12 -36.64 17.63
C ASP A 259 45.78 -37.68 16.71
N GLU A 260 46.85 -37.30 16.01
CA GLU A 260 48.19 -37.94 15.96
C GLU A 260 49.15 -37.14 15.05
#